data_AF-A0A4Y3WS70-F1
#
_entry.id   AF-A0A4Y3WS70-F1
#
_cell.length_a   1.000
_cell.length_b   1.000
_cell.length_c   1.000
_cell.angle_alpha   90.00
_cell.angle_beta   90.00
_cell.angle_gamma   90.00
#
_symmetry.space_group_name_H-M   'P 1'
#
loop_
_entity.id
_entity.type
_entity.pdbx_description
1 polymer ?
#
loop_
_entity_poly.entity_id
_entity_poly.type
_entity_poly.pdbx_seq_one_letter_code
_entity_poly.pdbx_strand_id
1 'polypeptide(L)'
;MDGDRNVLVLGGTAEARRLAAALVDEPGVHVVSSLAGRVRAPARPPGEVRIGGFGGPDALAGWLAGRGTVAVVDATHPFAARMSAHAAAATAAAGVPLLVLRRPGWTPGPGDDWTPAASLDAAADLLPGLGERAFLTTGRGGLAAFAASDRWFLVRSVDPPEPPAPRRMHVVLGRGPFTVEGERALLRAHAIDVLVTKDSGGPAAKLTAARELGVPVLMVTRPPVPPGVEVVETVAAALERVRDTVARCAPSTSSASVRATRNT
;
A
#
# COMPACT_ATOMS: atom_id res chain seq x y z
N MET A 1 34.55 8.04 5.38
CA MET A 1 33.16 8.27 5.81
C MET A 1 32.37 7.19 5.13
N ASP A 2 32.02 6.11 5.83
CA ASP A 2 31.08 5.12 5.30
C ASP A 2 29.77 5.86 5.08
N GLY A 3 29.45 6.15 3.83
CA GLY A 3 28.27 6.92 3.48
C GLY A 3 27.04 6.10 3.82
N ASP A 4 26.12 6.67 4.59
CA ASP A 4 24.85 6.03 4.88
C ASP A 4 24.15 5.62 3.58
N ARG A 5 23.73 4.36 3.52
CA ARG A 5 23.11 3.77 2.33
C ARG A 5 21.63 4.13 2.34
N ASN A 6 21.25 5.04 1.44
CA ASN A 6 19.92 5.61 1.40
C ASN A 6 18.90 4.62 0.82
N VAL A 7 17.88 4.26 1.62
CA VAL A 7 16.78 3.39 1.22
C VAL A 7 15.47 4.17 1.23
N LEU A 8 14.75 4.15 0.11
CA LEU A 8 13.43 4.76 0.01
C LEU A 8 12.33 3.72 0.25
N VAL A 9 11.47 3.94 1.23
CA VAL A 9 10.24 3.17 1.44
C VAL A 9 9.04 4.00 0.98
N LEU A 10 8.44 3.62 -0.14
CA LEU A 10 7.16 4.19 -0.58
C LEU A 10 6.05 3.58 0.28
N GLY A 11 5.38 4.42 1.07
CA GLY A 11 4.59 3.95 2.22
C GLY A 11 3.08 4.24 2.15
N GLY A 12 2.45 4.08 3.31
CA GLY A 12 1.00 4.23 3.50
C GLY A 12 0.29 2.97 4.00
N THR A 13 1.03 1.87 4.18
CA THR A 13 0.54 0.60 4.72
C THR A 13 1.08 0.32 6.12
N ALA A 14 0.57 -0.71 6.78
CA ALA A 14 1.14 -1.19 8.05
C ALA A 14 2.48 -1.90 7.81
N GLU A 15 2.64 -2.57 6.68
CA GLU A 15 3.86 -3.24 6.23
C GLU A 15 4.98 -2.22 6.02
N ALA A 16 4.72 -1.12 5.31
CA ALA A 16 5.69 -0.04 5.12
C ALA A 16 6.20 0.53 6.45
N ARG A 17 5.29 0.75 7.41
CA ARG A 17 5.66 1.28 8.73
C ARG A 17 6.51 0.29 9.52
N ARG A 18 6.15 -1.00 9.49
CA ARG A 18 6.92 -2.06 10.14
C ARG A 18 8.30 -2.25 9.51
N LEU A 19 8.38 -2.17 8.18
CA LEU A 19 9.65 -2.23 7.46
C LEU A 19 10.54 -1.03 7.79
N ALA A 20 9.99 0.19 7.77
CA ALA A 20 10.75 1.39 8.13
C ALA A 20 11.28 1.31 9.58
N ALA A 21 10.46 0.80 10.51
CA ALA A 21 10.88 0.57 11.89
C ALA A 21 12.01 -0.46 12.02
N ALA A 22 12.03 -1.50 11.19
CA ALA A 22 13.15 -2.43 11.19
C ALA A 22 14.41 -1.84 10.54
N LEU A 23 14.26 -1.02 9.49
CA LEU A 23 15.37 -0.44 8.74
C LEU A 23 16.10 0.69 9.48
N VAL A 24 15.43 1.45 10.35
CA VAL A 24 16.10 2.48 11.17
C VAL A 24 17.12 1.90 12.14
N ASP A 25 16.95 0.63 12.52
CA ASP A 25 17.87 -0.06 13.43
C ASP A 25 19.03 -0.74 12.68
N GLU A 26 19.07 -0.68 11.34
CA GLU A 26 20.11 -1.29 10.51
C GLU A 26 21.38 -0.40 10.42
N PRO A 27 22.56 -0.90 10.83
CA PRO A 27 23.79 -0.11 10.79
C PRO A 27 24.16 0.40 9.40
N GLY A 28 24.30 1.73 9.30
CA GLY A 28 24.70 2.45 8.09
C GLY A 28 23.66 2.39 6.96
N VAL A 29 22.39 2.20 7.29
CA VAL A 29 21.23 2.41 6.41
C VAL A 29 20.54 3.69 6.85
N HIS A 30 20.32 4.61 5.92
CA HIS A 30 19.45 5.77 6.15
C HIS A 30 18.14 5.55 5.42
N VAL A 31 17.05 5.41 6.17
CA VAL A 31 15.72 5.15 5.61
C VAL A 31 14.90 6.44 5.49
N VAL A 32 14.37 6.65 4.29
CA VAL A 32 13.39 7.72 4.01
C VAL A 32 12.05 7.08 3.69
N SER A 33 11.03 7.38 4.49
CA SER A 33 9.65 6.98 4.21
C SER A 33 8.91 8.07 3.43
N SER A 34 8.31 7.73 2.29
CA SER A 34 7.51 8.66 1.49
C SER A 34 6.02 8.36 1.59
N LEU A 35 5.25 9.33 2.09
CA LEU A 35 3.80 9.26 2.24
C LEU A 35 3.09 10.19 1.26
N ALA A 36 1.99 9.73 0.67
CA ALA A 36 1.25 10.50 -0.34
C ALA A 36 0.51 11.74 0.19
N GLY A 37 0.46 11.98 1.51
CA GLY A 37 -0.30 13.09 2.10
C GLY A 37 -1.82 12.96 1.98
N ARG A 38 -2.32 11.73 1.79
CA ARG A 38 -3.76 11.45 1.59
C ARG A 38 -4.58 11.41 2.88
N VAL A 39 -3.97 11.63 4.03
CA VAL A 39 -4.69 11.76 5.30
C VAL A 39 -4.14 12.98 6.04
N ARG A 40 -4.99 13.73 6.76
CA ARG A 40 -4.58 14.97 7.46
C ARG A 40 -3.49 14.71 8.50
N ALA A 41 -3.60 13.60 9.24
CA ALA A 41 -2.63 13.18 10.25
C ALA A 41 -2.23 11.71 10.04
N PRO A 42 -1.25 11.43 9.15
CA PRO A 42 -0.74 10.07 8.97
C PRO A 42 0.07 9.65 10.18
N ALA A 43 -0.05 8.38 10.57
CA ALA A 43 0.89 7.79 11.52
C ALA A 43 2.29 7.76 10.87
N ARG A 44 3.22 8.52 11.43
CA ARG A 44 4.58 8.64 10.90
C ARG A 44 5.42 7.45 11.37
N PRO A 45 6.11 6.72 10.46
CA PRO A 45 7.11 5.76 10.86
C PRO A 45 8.33 6.47 11.49
N PRO A 46 9.19 5.74 12.22
CA PRO A 46 10.48 6.28 12.64
C PRO A 46 11.37 6.59 11.42
N GLY A 47 12.39 7.43 11.63
CA GLY A 47 13.31 7.87 10.59
C GLY A 47 12.86 9.13 9.84
N GLU A 48 13.52 9.42 8.71
CA GLU A 48 13.15 10.56 7.86
C GLU A 48 11.82 10.28 7.15
N VAL A 49 10.90 11.26 7.17
CA VAL A 49 9.60 11.13 6.51
C VAL A 49 9.38 12.31 5.57
N ARG A 50 9.08 11.99 4.31
CA ARG A 50 8.59 12.95 3.30
C ARG A 50 7.10 12.79 3.09
N ILE A 51 6.40 13.90 2.94
CA ILE A 51 4.97 13.94 2.60
C ILE A 51 4.78 14.71 1.31
N GLY A 52 4.02 14.13 0.37
CA GLY A 52 3.68 14.74 -0.92
C GLY A 52 4.12 13.91 -2.11
N GLY A 53 3.65 14.29 -3.29
CA GLY A 53 4.02 13.65 -4.55
C GLY A 53 5.47 13.94 -4.95
N PHE A 54 6.02 13.13 -5.86
CA PHE A 54 7.34 13.37 -6.46
C PHE A 54 7.29 14.27 -7.70
N GLY A 55 6.11 14.47 -8.30
CA GLY A 55 5.97 15.22 -9.56
C GLY A 55 5.99 14.35 -10.83
N GLY A 56 6.02 13.01 -10.68
CA GLY A 56 6.06 12.07 -11.82
C GLY A 56 7.23 11.08 -11.69
N PRO A 57 7.37 10.14 -12.64
CA PRO A 57 8.49 9.20 -12.67
C PRO A 57 9.85 9.90 -12.86
N ASP A 58 9.95 10.89 -13.75
CA ASP A 58 11.23 11.58 -14.02
C ASP A 58 11.74 12.35 -12.81
N ALA A 59 10.83 13.08 -12.14
CA ALA A 59 11.15 13.79 -10.91
C ALA A 59 11.48 12.84 -9.75
N LEU A 60 10.86 11.66 -9.70
CA LEU A 60 11.28 10.60 -8.77
C LEU A 60 12.68 10.09 -9.12
N ALA A 61 13.02 9.85 -10.39
CA ALA A 61 14.35 9.40 -10.81
C ALA A 61 15.43 10.43 -10.43
N GLY A 62 15.19 11.71 -10.68
CA GLY A 62 16.09 12.79 -10.27
C GLY A 62 16.25 12.86 -8.75
N TRP A 63 15.18 12.64 -7.98
CA TRP A 63 15.25 12.56 -6.53
C TRP A 63 16.08 11.36 -6.05
N LEU A 64 15.90 10.18 -6.66
CA LEU A 64 16.66 8.96 -6.33
C LEU A 64 18.16 9.18 -6.54
N ALA A 65 18.53 9.75 -7.69
CA ALA A 65 19.91 10.05 -8.05
C ALA A 65 20.52 11.11 -7.12
N GLY A 66 19.83 12.23 -6.90
CA GLY A 66 20.32 13.32 -6.04
C GLY A 66 20.49 12.91 -4.57
N ARG A 67 19.78 11.87 -4.12
CA ARG A 67 19.91 11.29 -2.78
C ARG A 67 20.90 10.13 -2.72
N GLY A 68 21.48 9.67 -3.82
CA GLY A 68 22.30 8.45 -3.84
C GLY A 68 21.52 7.24 -3.30
N THR A 69 20.25 7.11 -3.69
CA THR A 69 19.37 6.02 -3.22
C THR A 69 19.87 4.69 -3.77
N VAL A 70 20.12 3.71 -2.90
CA VAL A 70 20.66 2.40 -3.28
C VAL A 70 19.58 1.32 -3.41
N ALA A 71 18.41 1.54 -2.84
CA ALA A 71 17.27 0.63 -2.97
C ALA A 71 15.94 1.36 -2.78
N VAL A 72 14.91 0.91 -3.48
CA VAL A 72 13.52 1.35 -3.28
C VAL A 72 12.65 0.15 -2.91
N VAL A 73 11.84 0.31 -1.87
CA VAL A 73 10.77 -0.63 -1.55
C VAL A 73 9.42 0.02 -1.79
N ASP A 74 8.68 -0.48 -2.77
CA ASP A 74 7.26 -0.17 -2.93
C ASP A 74 6.43 -0.99 -1.93
N ALA A 75 6.14 -0.37 -0.79
CA ALA A 75 5.23 -0.88 0.22
C ALA A 75 3.93 -0.07 0.26
N THR A 76 3.53 0.54 -0.87
CA THR A 76 2.29 1.31 -0.97
C THR A 76 1.06 0.39 -0.92
N HIS A 77 -0.13 0.97 -0.81
CA HIS A 77 -1.36 0.19 -0.83
C HIS A 77 -1.46 -0.60 -2.15
N PRO A 78 -1.96 -1.85 -2.19
CA PRO A 78 -2.13 -2.65 -3.41
C PRO A 78 -2.91 -1.99 -4.56
N PHE A 79 -3.60 -0.87 -4.28
CA PHE A 79 -4.40 -0.08 -5.24
C PHE A 79 -3.74 1.26 -5.59
N ALA A 80 -2.50 1.50 -5.15
CA ALA A 80 -1.70 2.67 -5.50
C ALA A 80 -0.95 2.46 -6.83
N ALA A 81 -1.59 1.82 -7.82
CA ALA A 81 -0.99 1.37 -9.07
C ALA A 81 -0.19 2.46 -9.81
N ARG A 82 -0.69 3.71 -9.81
CA ARG A 82 0.04 4.84 -10.38
C ARG A 82 1.40 5.08 -9.72
N MET A 83 1.45 5.02 -8.39
CA MET A 83 2.71 5.19 -7.66
C MET A 83 3.65 4.01 -7.91
N SER A 84 3.14 2.78 -7.95
CA SER A 84 3.92 1.58 -8.30
C SER A 84 4.51 1.67 -9.71
N ALA A 85 3.73 2.13 -10.69
CA ALA A 85 4.19 2.36 -12.05
C ALA A 85 5.26 3.47 -12.11
N HIS A 86 5.07 4.57 -11.38
CA HIS A 86 6.08 5.62 -11.27
C HIS A 86 7.37 5.12 -10.64
N ALA A 87 7.27 4.29 -9.59
CA ALA A 87 8.42 3.68 -8.94
C ALA A 87 9.21 2.84 -9.93
N ALA A 88 8.55 1.90 -10.61
CA ALA A 88 9.19 1.03 -11.60
C ALA A 88 9.90 1.79 -12.72
N ALA A 89 9.25 2.81 -13.29
CA ALA A 89 9.85 3.65 -14.32
C ALA A 89 11.06 4.44 -13.79
N ALA A 90 10.93 5.05 -12.62
CA ALA A 90 11.99 5.89 -12.04
C ALA A 90 13.21 5.07 -11.60
N THR A 91 12.99 3.90 -11.00
CA THR A 91 14.07 3.00 -10.57
C THR A 91 14.80 2.41 -11.75
N ALA A 92 14.10 2.05 -12.82
CA ALA A 92 14.72 1.62 -14.07
C ALA A 92 15.59 2.73 -14.68
N ALA A 93 15.09 3.96 -14.74
CA ALA A 93 15.84 5.11 -15.26
C ALA A 93 17.07 5.46 -14.40
N ALA A 94 16.97 5.33 -13.08
CA ALA A 94 18.04 5.65 -12.14
C ALA A 94 19.03 4.48 -11.92
N GLY A 95 18.76 3.29 -12.47
CA GLY A 95 19.57 2.10 -12.20
C GLY A 95 19.50 1.61 -10.75
N VAL A 96 18.41 1.90 -10.04
CA VAL A 96 18.21 1.53 -8.63
C VAL A 96 17.34 0.28 -8.54
N PRO A 97 17.67 -0.73 -7.72
CA PRO A 97 16.80 -1.88 -7.49
C PRO A 97 15.45 -1.49 -6.88
N LEU A 98 14.36 -2.08 -7.41
CA LEU A 98 13.02 -1.96 -6.87
C LEU A 98 12.53 -3.32 -6.34
N LEU A 99 12.01 -3.29 -5.12
CA LEU A 99 11.32 -4.41 -4.48
C LEU A 99 9.87 -4.01 -4.17
N VAL A 100 8.90 -4.87 -4.46
CA VAL A 100 7.51 -4.67 -4.02
C VAL A 100 7.25 -5.49 -2.77
N LEU A 101 6.87 -4.84 -1.67
CA LEU A 101 6.36 -5.49 -0.46
C LEU A 101 4.83 -5.51 -0.52
N ARG A 102 4.25 -6.65 -0.88
CA ARG A 102 2.81 -6.81 -1.07
C ARG A 102 2.33 -8.13 -0.47
N ARG A 103 1.57 -8.03 0.63
CA ARG A 103 0.91 -9.19 1.26
C ARG A 103 -0.10 -9.90 0.31
N PRO A 104 -0.41 -11.19 0.53
CA PRO A 104 -1.31 -11.96 -0.32
C PRO A 104 -2.73 -11.41 -0.46
N GLY A 105 -3.38 -11.85 -1.55
CA GLY A 105 -4.83 -11.78 -1.81
C GLY A 105 -5.67 -12.28 -0.65
N TRP A 106 -6.90 -11.78 -0.51
CA TRP A 106 -7.93 -12.60 0.13
C TRP A 106 -8.43 -13.64 -0.87
N THR A 107 -8.67 -14.85 -0.37
CA THR A 107 -9.29 -15.95 -1.12
C THR A 107 -10.64 -16.27 -0.50
N PRO A 108 -11.71 -16.45 -1.29
CA PRO A 108 -13.01 -16.82 -0.74
C PRO A 108 -12.94 -18.21 -0.08
N GLY A 109 -13.57 -18.32 1.09
CA GLY A 109 -13.77 -19.58 1.80
C GLY A 109 -15.23 -20.03 1.81
N PRO A 110 -15.56 -21.16 2.47
CA PRO A 110 -16.94 -21.61 2.61
C PRO A 110 -17.86 -20.53 3.20
N GLY A 111 -18.99 -20.28 2.55
CA GLY A 111 -19.98 -19.28 2.95
C GLY A 111 -19.68 -17.85 2.47
N ASP A 112 -18.53 -17.61 1.83
CA ASP A 112 -18.28 -16.34 1.16
C ASP A 112 -19.07 -16.25 -0.15
N ASP A 113 -19.85 -15.19 -0.31
CA ASP A 113 -20.53 -14.83 -1.56
C ASP A 113 -19.84 -13.60 -2.17
N TRP A 114 -18.80 -13.82 -2.97
CA TRP A 114 -17.99 -12.75 -3.53
C TRP A 114 -18.19 -12.65 -5.05
N THR A 115 -18.60 -11.47 -5.51
CA THR A 115 -18.61 -11.11 -6.93
C THR A 115 -17.38 -10.27 -7.24
N PRO A 116 -16.47 -10.73 -8.13
CA PRO A 116 -15.30 -9.95 -8.50
C PRO A 116 -15.67 -8.77 -9.41
N ALA A 117 -15.02 -7.63 -9.23
CA ALA A 117 -15.14 -6.45 -10.07
C ALA A 117 -13.75 -5.95 -10.52
N ALA A 118 -13.56 -5.70 -11.81
CA ALA A 118 -12.25 -5.30 -12.34
C ALA A 118 -11.79 -3.90 -11.89
N SER A 119 -12.74 -3.04 -11.50
CA SER A 119 -12.49 -1.67 -11.06
C SER A 119 -13.61 -1.20 -10.12
N LEU A 120 -13.46 0.01 -9.57
CA LEU A 120 -14.54 0.64 -8.81
C LEU A 120 -15.73 1.01 -9.71
N ASP A 121 -15.48 1.40 -10.96
CA ASP A 121 -16.53 1.71 -11.92
C ASP A 121 -17.31 0.43 -12.27
N ALA A 122 -16.62 -0.68 -12.52
CA ALA A 122 -17.26 -1.98 -12.73
C ALA A 122 -18.05 -2.44 -11.48
N ALA A 123 -17.56 -2.14 -10.28
CA ALA A 123 -18.32 -2.42 -9.05
C ALA A 123 -19.57 -1.54 -8.94
N ALA A 124 -19.52 -0.29 -9.37
CA ALA A 124 -20.68 0.59 -9.42
C ALA A 124 -21.72 0.11 -10.45
N ASP A 125 -21.28 -0.42 -11.59
CA ASP A 125 -22.15 -0.99 -12.63
C ASP A 125 -22.84 -2.28 -12.18
N LEU A 126 -22.17 -3.11 -11.38
CA LEU A 126 -22.71 -4.37 -10.85
C LEU A 126 -23.64 -4.17 -9.65
N LEU A 127 -23.43 -3.11 -8.88
CA LEU A 127 -24.12 -2.87 -7.61
C LEU A 127 -25.66 -2.90 -7.70
N PRO A 128 -26.31 -2.34 -8.75
CA PRO A 128 -27.76 -2.36 -8.85
C PRO A 128 -28.39 -3.76 -8.80
N GLY A 129 -27.68 -4.79 -9.26
CA GLY A 129 -28.14 -6.18 -9.26
C GLY A 129 -27.96 -6.91 -7.93
N LEU A 130 -27.30 -6.30 -6.94
CA LEU A 130 -26.96 -6.96 -5.67
C LEU A 130 -27.68 -6.39 -4.45
N GLY A 131 -28.00 -5.09 -4.43
CA GLY A 131 -28.72 -4.51 -3.31
C GLY A 131 -28.92 -3.00 -3.37
N GLU A 132 -29.61 -2.48 -2.36
CA GLU A 132 -30.04 -1.09 -2.22
C GLU A 132 -29.14 -0.28 -1.26
N ARG A 133 -28.45 -0.96 -0.33
CA ARG A 133 -27.76 -0.38 0.82
C ARG A 133 -26.33 -0.90 0.92
N ALA A 134 -25.44 -0.25 0.17
CA ALA A 134 -24.04 -0.66 0.09
C ALA A 134 -23.17 -0.09 1.22
N PHE A 135 -22.27 -0.90 1.74
CA PHE A 135 -21.16 -0.43 2.58
C PHE A 135 -19.88 -0.26 1.75
N LEU A 136 -19.47 0.98 1.51
CA LEU A 136 -18.24 1.33 0.82
C LEU A 136 -17.07 1.38 1.81
N THR A 137 -16.19 0.39 1.70
CA THR A 137 -14.93 0.34 2.47
C THR A 137 -13.70 0.66 1.61
N THR A 138 -13.92 1.32 0.48
CA THR A 138 -12.93 1.59 -0.57
C THR A 138 -12.09 2.86 -0.32
N GLY A 139 -12.43 3.60 0.75
CA GLY A 139 -11.83 4.86 1.18
C GLY A 139 -12.26 6.06 0.33
N ARG A 140 -11.89 7.27 0.77
CA ARG A 140 -12.32 8.54 0.13
C ARG A 140 -12.08 8.62 -1.38
N GLY A 141 -10.94 8.09 -1.86
CA GLY A 141 -10.53 8.24 -3.26
C GLY A 141 -11.31 7.36 -4.25
N GLY A 142 -12.24 6.53 -3.77
CA GLY A 142 -13.04 5.65 -4.61
C GLY A 142 -14.50 6.05 -4.75
N LEU A 143 -14.94 7.13 -4.11
CA LEU A 143 -16.38 7.46 -4.03
C LEU A 143 -16.92 8.08 -5.32
N ALA A 144 -16.05 8.67 -6.15
CA ALA A 144 -16.41 9.24 -7.44
C ALA A 144 -17.14 8.24 -8.35
N ALA A 145 -16.70 6.97 -8.35
CA ALA A 145 -17.30 5.90 -9.15
C ALA A 145 -18.78 5.65 -8.80
N PHE A 146 -19.19 5.96 -7.57
CA PHE A 146 -20.55 5.75 -7.07
C PHE A 146 -21.39 7.03 -7.06
N ALA A 147 -20.84 8.16 -7.50
CA ALA A 147 -21.47 9.48 -7.34
C ALA A 147 -22.79 9.63 -8.12
N ALA A 148 -22.96 8.90 -9.22
CA ALA A 148 -24.17 8.90 -10.04
C ALA A 148 -25.23 7.90 -9.56
N SER A 149 -24.95 7.09 -8.54
CA SER A 149 -25.89 6.07 -8.05
C SER A 149 -26.92 6.64 -7.08
N ASP A 150 -28.17 6.22 -7.21
CA ASP A 150 -29.28 6.57 -6.31
C ASP A 150 -29.43 5.62 -5.12
N ARG A 151 -28.54 4.63 -5.01
CA ARG A 151 -28.46 3.68 -3.88
C ARG A 151 -28.09 4.41 -2.58
N TRP A 152 -28.39 3.80 -1.44
CA TRP A 152 -27.96 4.33 -0.15
C TRP A 152 -26.59 3.76 0.24
N PHE A 153 -25.68 4.60 0.70
CA PHE A 153 -24.31 4.21 1.01
C PHE A 153 -23.94 4.46 2.47
N LEU A 154 -23.46 3.43 3.15
CA LEU A 154 -22.59 3.61 4.31
C LEU A 154 -21.17 3.79 3.76
N VAL A 155 -20.48 4.86 4.16
CA VAL A 155 -19.12 5.16 3.68
C VAL A 155 -18.18 5.16 4.86
N ARG A 156 -17.17 4.29 4.84
CA ARG A 156 -16.08 4.37 5.81
C ARG A 156 -14.89 5.12 5.23
N SER A 157 -14.46 6.16 5.94
CA SER A 157 -13.29 6.95 5.58
C SER A 157 -12.47 7.36 6.80
N VAL A 158 -11.18 7.67 6.60
CA VAL A 158 -10.31 8.18 7.68
C VAL A 158 -10.57 9.67 7.90
N ASP A 159 -10.60 10.45 6.81
CA ASP A 159 -10.99 11.85 6.80
C ASP A 159 -12.33 11.98 6.06
N PRO A 160 -13.14 13.03 6.32
CA PRO A 160 -14.36 13.30 5.56
C PRO A 160 -14.10 13.28 4.04
N PRO A 161 -14.92 12.59 3.25
CA PRO A 161 -14.80 12.62 1.81
C PRO A 161 -15.21 13.97 1.24
N GLU A 162 -14.61 14.34 0.12
CA GLU A 162 -14.98 15.50 -0.68
C GLU A 162 -15.69 15.04 -1.97
N PRO A 163 -16.57 15.87 -2.56
CA PRO A 163 -17.17 15.57 -3.85
C PRO A 163 -16.13 15.35 -4.96
N PRO A 164 -16.44 14.54 -5.99
CA PRO A 164 -17.71 13.84 -6.21
C PRO A 164 -17.87 12.61 -5.30
N ALA A 165 -19.05 12.48 -4.71
CA ALA A 165 -19.45 11.39 -3.81
C ALA A 165 -20.96 11.10 -3.97
N PRO A 166 -21.45 9.92 -3.53
CA PRO A 166 -22.87 9.59 -3.61
C PRO A 166 -23.76 10.60 -2.88
N ARG A 167 -24.92 10.91 -3.45
CA ARG A 167 -25.89 11.86 -2.88
C ARG A 167 -26.53 11.33 -1.59
N ARG A 168 -26.80 10.02 -1.53
CA ARG A 168 -27.45 9.35 -0.40
C ARG A 168 -26.42 8.54 0.38
N MET A 169 -25.67 9.22 1.25
CA MET A 169 -24.65 8.54 2.06
C MET A 169 -24.67 8.92 3.54
N HIS A 170 -24.22 8.00 4.38
CA HIS A 170 -23.83 8.24 5.76
C HIS A 170 -22.34 7.92 5.92
N VAL A 171 -21.57 8.86 6.47
CA VAL A 171 -20.12 8.71 6.62
C VAL A 171 -19.79 8.30 8.05
N VAL A 172 -19.08 7.18 8.19
CA VAL A 172 -18.46 6.73 9.44
C VAL A 172 -16.96 7.01 9.35
N LEU A 173 -16.48 7.92 10.20
CA LEU A 173 -15.06 8.17 10.32
C LEU A 173 -14.41 7.09 11.18
N GLY A 174 -13.38 6.45 10.65
CA GLY A 174 -12.72 5.36 11.34
C GLY A 174 -11.37 5.01 10.74
N ARG A 175 -10.44 4.66 11.62
CA ARG A 175 -9.13 4.13 11.25
C ARG A 175 -8.95 2.79 11.95
N GLY A 176 -8.58 1.76 11.18
CA GLY A 176 -8.40 0.42 11.72
C GLY A 176 -7.19 0.30 12.67
N PRO A 177 -6.98 -0.89 13.26
CA PRO A 177 -7.67 -2.14 12.93
C PRO A 177 -9.15 -2.16 13.37
N PHE A 178 -10.00 -2.83 12.59
CA PHE A 178 -11.43 -3.02 12.89
C PHE A 178 -11.68 -4.43 13.41
N THR A 179 -12.65 -4.60 14.31
CA THR A 179 -13.03 -5.89 14.90
C THR A 179 -14.22 -6.51 14.17
N VAL A 180 -14.33 -7.84 14.17
CA VAL A 180 -15.47 -8.55 13.55
C VAL A 180 -16.79 -8.11 14.17
N GLU A 181 -16.84 -8.00 15.50
CA GLU A 181 -18.02 -7.54 16.23
C GLU A 181 -18.45 -6.12 15.82
N GLY A 182 -17.49 -5.19 15.70
CA GLY A 182 -17.77 -3.83 15.24
C GLY A 182 -18.28 -3.78 13.80
N GLU A 183 -17.69 -4.58 12.90
CA GLU A 183 -18.19 -4.69 11.52
C GLU A 183 -19.60 -5.27 11.49
N ARG A 184 -19.88 -6.33 12.27
CA ARG A 184 -21.19 -6.96 12.37
C ARG A 184 -22.24 -5.98 12.89
N ALA A 185 -21.89 -5.18 13.90
CA ALA A 185 -22.76 -4.15 14.45
C ALA A 185 -23.09 -3.08 13.41
N LEU A 186 -22.09 -2.60 12.65
CA LEU A 186 -22.32 -1.62 11.57
C LEU A 186 -23.21 -2.18 10.46
N LEU A 187 -22.93 -3.40 9.99
CA LEU A 187 -23.71 -4.04 8.94
C LEU A 187 -25.19 -4.18 9.34
N ARG A 188 -25.47 -4.60 10.58
CA ARG A 188 -26.83 -4.71 11.12
C ARG A 188 -27.50 -3.36 11.34
N ALA A 189 -26.84 -2.44 12.03
CA ALA A 189 -27.41 -1.14 12.39
C ALA A 189 -27.83 -0.31 11.17
N HIS A 190 -27.12 -0.48 10.05
CA HIS A 190 -27.43 0.20 8.80
C HIS A 190 -28.17 -0.66 7.78
N ALA A 191 -28.58 -1.88 8.14
CA ALA A 191 -29.23 -2.84 7.24
C ALA A 191 -28.50 -2.94 5.90
N ILE A 192 -27.19 -3.18 5.95
CA ILE A 192 -26.34 -3.31 4.76
C ILE A 192 -26.66 -4.61 4.07
N ASP A 193 -26.90 -4.54 2.76
CA ASP A 193 -27.19 -5.70 1.91
C ASP A 193 -26.04 -6.03 0.94
N VAL A 194 -25.08 -5.11 0.72
CA VAL A 194 -23.87 -5.40 -0.09
C VAL A 194 -22.64 -4.73 0.52
N LEU A 195 -21.54 -5.47 0.65
CA LEU A 195 -20.24 -4.91 0.99
C LEU A 195 -19.43 -4.64 -0.29
N VAL A 196 -18.98 -3.40 -0.51
CA VAL A 196 -18.04 -3.08 -1.59
C VAL A 196 -16.66 -2.85 -0.99
N THR A 197 -15.68 -3.63 -1.44
CA THR A 197 -14.32 -3.55 -0.91
C THR A 197 -13.24 -3.82 -1.94
N LYS A 198 -12.05 -3.31 -1.67
CA LYS A 198 -10.83 -3.57 -2.44
C LYS A 198 -10.11 -4.74 -1.82
N ASP A 199 -9.67 -5.71 -2.63
CA ASP A 199 -8.81 -6.80 -2.15
C ASP A 199 -7.45 -6.25 -1.68
N SER A 200 -7.43 -5.84 -0.41
CA SER A 200 -6.28 -5.19 0.20
C SER A 200 -5.42 -6.20 0.96
N GLY A 201 -5.90 -7.43 1.17
CA GLY A 201 -5.24 -8.46 1.98
C GLY A 201 -5.15 -8.11 3.47
N GLY A 202 -4.54 -9.01 4.25
CA GLY A 202 -4.36 -8.83 5.70
C GLY A 202 -5.62 -9.14 6.51
N PRO A 203 -5.75 -8.62 7.75
CA PRO A 203 -6.93 -8.87 8.58
C PRO A 203 -8.25 -8.50 7.88
N ALA A 204 -9.22 -9.42 7.96
CA ALA A 204 -10.40 -9.41 7.10
C ALA A 204 -11.73 -9.26 7.88
N ALA A 205 -11.75 -8.53 9.00
CA ALA A 205 -12.91 -8.44 9.89
C ALA A 205 -14.25 -8.17 9.18
N LYS A 206 -14.26 -7.29 8.18
CA LYS A 206 -15.44 -6.96 7.36
C LYS A 206 -15.95 -8.12 6.51
N LEU A 207 -15.03 -8.96 6.00
CA LEU A 207 -15.37 -10.13 5.20
C LEU A 207 -15.92 -11.22 6.09
N THR A 208 -15.32 -11.43 7.27
CA THR A 208 -15.87 -12.33 8.28
C THR A 208 -17.28 -11.91 8.69
N ALA A 209 -17.50 -10.63 8.99
CA ALA A 209 -18.82 -10.13 9.35
C ALA A 209 -19.83 -10.23 8.19
N ALA A 210 -19.41 -9.96 6.96
CA ALA A 210 -20.26 -10.13 5.78
C ALA A 210 -20.70 -11.60 5.62
N ARG A 211 -19.76 -12.55 5.71
CA ARG A 211 -20.03 -13.99 5.67
C ARG A 211 -21.02 -14.45 6.74
N GLU A 212 -20.81 -14.04 7.99
CA GLU A 212 -21.67 -14.41 9.12
C GLU A 212 -23.11 -13.87 8.97
N LEU A 213 -23.30 -12.79 8.21
CA LEU A 213 -24.59 -12.17 7.97
C LEU A 213 -25.18 -12.52 6.60
N GLY A 214 -24.49 -13.32 5.78
CA GLY A 214 -24.91 -13.62 4.41
C GLY A 214 -24.93 -12.39 3.50
N VAL A 215 -24.11 -11.37 3.78
CA VAL A 215 -24.02 -10.16 2.97
C VAL A 215 -23.07 -10.41 1.79
N PRO A 216 -23.54 -10.32 0.53
CA PRO A 216 -22.68 -10.44 -0.65
C PRO A 216 -21.59 -9.36 -0.67
N VAL A 217 -20.44 -9.72 -1.25
CA VAL A 217 -19.27 -8.85 -1.34
C VAL A 217 -18.93 -8.57 -2.80
N LEU A 218 -19.00 -7.30 -3.21
CA LEU A 218 -18.34 -6.82 -4.41
C LEU A 218 -16.85 -6.62 -4.12
N MET A 219 -16.04 -7.55 -4.61
CA MET A 219 -14.59 -7.56 -4.42
C MET A 219 -13.90 -6.92 -5.62
N VAL A 220 -13.43 -5.69 -5.46
CA VAL A 220 -12.61 -5.03 -6.48
C VAL A 220 -11.26 -5.74 -6.54
N THR A 221 -10.91 -6.23 -7.74
CA THR A 221 -9.70 -6.97 -7.99
C THR A 221 -8.47 -6.07 -7.97
N ARG A 222 -7.36 -6.69 -7.59
CA ARG A 222 -6.05 -6.06 -7.49
C ARG A 222 -5.54 -5.64 -8.87
N PRO A 223 -4.99 -4.43 -9.04
CA PRO A 223 -4.19 -4.14 -10.22
C PRO A 223 -2.91 -5.00 -10.21
N PRO A 224 -2.38 -5.33 -11.41
CA PRO A 224 -1.14 -6.09 -11.54
C PRO A 224 0.05 -5.32 -10.96
N VAL A 225 1.06 -6.06 -10.51
CA VAL A 225 2.37 -5.48 -10.15
C VAL A 225 3.11 -5.12 -11.44
N PRO A 226 3.93 -4.06 -11.47
CA PRO A 226 4.80 -3.78 -12.61
C PRO A 226 5.64 -5.00 -13.03
N PRO A 227 5.78 -5.28 -14.34
CA PRO A 227 6.49 -6.46 -14.82
C PRO A 227 7.97 -6.42 -14.48
N GLY A 228 8.57 -7.59 -14.24
CA GLY A 228 10.00 -7.72 -13.96
C GLY A 228 10.46 -7.22 -12.59
N VAL A 229 9.53 -6.81 -11.72
CA VAL A 229 9.83 -6.36 -10.35
C VAL A 229 9.64 -7.53 -9.38
N GLU A 230 10.63 -7.73 -8.52
CA GLU A 230 10.58 -8.74 -7.46
C GLU A 230 9.49 -8.39 -6.44
N VAL A 231 8.70 -9.39 -6.03
CA VAL A 231 7.63 -9.25 -5.05
C VAL A 231 7.90 -10.14 -3.86
N VAL A 232 7.83 -9.55 -2.66
CA VAL A 232 7.88 -10.27 -1.39
C VAL A 232 6.63 -9.99 -0.58
N GLU A 233 6.19 -10.99 0.17
CA GLU A 233 4.90 -10.96 0.86
C GLU A 233 4.98 -10.46 2.30
N THR A 234 6.18 -10.52 2.89
CA THR A 234 6.40 -10.27 4.32
C THR A 234 7.46 -9.20 4.57
N VAL A 235 7.33 -8.51 5.71
CA VAL A 235 8.31 -7.51 6.15
C VAL A 235 9.69 -8.15 6.36
N ALA A 236 9.74 -9.38 6.87
CA ALA A 236 10.98 -10.11 7.09
C ALA A 236 11.73 -10.37 5.78
N ALA A 237 11.04 -10.90 4.76
CA ALA A 237 11.62 -11.12 3.44
C ALA A 237 12.06 -9.81 2.77
N ALA A 238 11.28 -8.73 2.93
CA ALA A 238 11.68 -7.42 2.43
C ALA A 238 12.94 -6.89 3.11
N LEU A 239 13.05 -7.04 4.42
CA LEU A 239 14.22 -6.61 5.18
C LEU A 239 15.48 -7.37 4.75
N GLU A 240 15.40 -8.70 4.64
CA GLU A 240 16.49 -9.55 4.13
C GLU A 240 16.94 -9.10 2.74
N ARG A 241 15.98 -8.86 1.84
CA ARG A 241 16.28 -8.44 0.48
C ARG A 241 16.92 -7.05 0.39
N VAL A 242 16.52 -6.13 1.26
CA VAL A 242 17.16 -4.81 1.38
C VAL A 242 18.58 -4.96 1.90
N ARG A 243 18.82 -5.76 2.95
CA ARG A 243 20.17 -6.03 3.48
C ARG A 243 21.10 -6.57 2.42
N ASP A 244 20.66 -7.55 1.64
CA ASP A 244 21.39 -8.11 0.52
C ASP A 244 21.78 -7.05 -0.52
N THR A 245 20.85 -6.15 -0.82
CA THR A 245 21.07 -5.06 -1.80
C THR A 245 22.08 -4.06 -1.29
N VAL A 246 21.91 -3.62 -0.03
CA VAL A 246 22.80 -2.69 0.67
C VAL A 246 24.21 -3.27 0.81
N ALA A 247 24.36 -4.58 1.06
CA ALA A 247 25.64 -5.25 1.16
C ALA A 247 26.39 -5.30 -0.18
N ARG A 248 25.69 -5.50 -1.30
CA ARG A 248 26.29 -5.47 -2.66
C ARG A 248 26.78 -4.08 -3.08
N CYS A 249 26.22 -3.03 -2.49
CA CYS A 249 26.65 -1.65 -2.74
C CYS A 249 27.85 -1.21 -1.88
N ALA A 250 28.27 -2.02 -0.90
CA ALA A 250 29.44 -1.70 -0.09
C ALA A 250 30.71 -1.75 -0.99
N PRO A 251 31.63 -0.77 -0.87
CA PRO A 251 32.89 -0.84 -1.59
C PRO A 251 33.61 -2.13 -1.18
N SER A 252 34.11 -2.89 -2.16
CA SER A 252 34.91 -4.06 -1.86
C SER A 252 36.13 -3.60 -1.06
N THR A 253 36.26 -4.07 0.17
CA THR A 253 37.50 -3.94 0.93
C THR A 253 38.54 -4.86 0.29
N SER A 254 39.06 -4.46 -0.88
CA SER A 254 40.27 -5.06 -1.44
C SER A 254 41.44 -4.58 -0.60
N SER A 255 41.88 -5.43 0.33
CA SER A 255 43.13 -5.25 1.05
C SER A 255 44.28 -5.31 0.06
N ALA A 256 44.70 -4.15 -0.46
CA ALA A 256 46.00 -4.00 -1.09
C ALA A 256 47.07 -4.16 0.00
N SER A 257 47.52 -5.41 0.20
CA SER A 257 48.79 -5.71 0.87
C SER A 257 49.91 -5.13 0.02
N VAL A 258 50.26 -3.87 0.26
CA VAL A 258 51.55 -3.31 -0.12
C VAL A 258 52.62 -4.01 0.72
N ARG A 259 53.20 -5.09 0.19
CA ARG A 259 54.53 -5.55 0.61
C ARG A 259 55.57 -4.87 -0.28
N ALA A 260 56.00 -3.68 0.13
CA ALA A 260 57.36 -3.19 -0.07
C ALA A 260 58.01 -3.31 1.31
N THR A 261 59.12 -3.99 1.56
CA THR A 261 60.52 -3.86 1.07
C THR A 261 61.29 -4.97 1.84
N ARG A 262 62.44 -5.55 1.45
CA ARG A 262 63.70 -5.00 0.95
C ARG A 262 64.61 -6.20 0.58
N ASN A 263 65.35 -6.05 -0.51
CA ASN A 263 66.60 -6.77 -0.77
C ASN A 263 67.64 -6.41 0.31
N THR A 264 68.32 -7.42 0.85
CA THR A 264 69.76 -7.47 1.12
C THR A 264 70.19 -8.91 1.02
#